data_AF-A0A7Y4NHC8-F1
#
_entry.id   AF-A0A7Y4NHC8-F1
#
_cell.length_a   1.000
_cell.length_b   1.000
_cell.length_c   1.000
_cell.angle_alpha   90.00
_cell.angle_beta   90.00
_cell.angle_gamma   90.00
#
_symmetry.space_group_name_H-M   'P 1'
#
loop_
_entity.id
_entity.type
_entity.pdbx_description
1 polymer ?
#
loop_
_entity_poly.entity_id
_entity_poly.type
_entity_poly.pdbx_seq_one_letter_code
_entity_poly.pdbx_strand_id
1 'polypeptide(L)' 'MSRPPRVLDPEIDEAARAVFLAQGPSAPLQDIAKRLGISQAALLHRVGTKEALMSRALRPVPP' A
#
# COMPACT_ATOMS: atom_id res chain seq x y z
N MET A 1 -11.18 -17.59 -16.25
CA MET A 1 -9.84 -17.11 -15.84
C MET A 1 -9.91 -15.60 -15.70
N SER A 2 -10.26 -15.11 -14.51
CA SER A 2 -10.36 -13.68 -14.24
C SER A 2 -8.95 -13.08 -14.14
N ARG A 3 -8.64 -12.11 -14.99
CA ARG A 3 -7.39 -11.35 -14.92
C ARG A 3 -7.28 -10.77 -13.50
N PRO A 4 -6.18 -10.97 -12.76
CA PRO A 4 -6.04 -10.37 -11.45
C PRO A 4 -6.26 -8.86 -11.56
N PRO A 5 -6.97 -8.24 -10.61
CA PRO A 5 -7.21 -6.80 -10.65
C PRO A 5 -5.86 -6.09 -10.78
N ARG A 6 -5.75 -5.22 -11.79
CA ARG A 6 -4.55 -4.41 -12.00
C ARG A 6 -4.54 -3.35 -10.91
N VAL A 7 -3.87 -3.65 -9.80
CA VAL A 7 -3.57 -2.66 -8.79
C VAL A 7 -2.52 -1.70 -9.36
N LEU A 8 -2.85 -0.42 -9.39
CA LEU A 8 -2.00 0.67 -9.82
C LEU A 8 -1.23 1.25 -8.62
N ASP A 9 -0.06 1.79 -8.87
CA ASP A 9 0.79 2.41 -7.85
C ASP A 9 0.07 3.50 -7.01
N PRO A 10 -0.75 4.41 -7.60
CA PRO A 10 -1.52 5.38 -6.81
C PRO A 10 -2.54 4.73 -5.87
N GLU A 11 -3.13 3.59 -6.26
CA GLU A 11 -4.07 2.86 -5.40
C GLU A 11 -3.36 2.24 -4.21
N ILE A 12 -2.12 1.76 -4.41
CA ILE A 12 -1.26 1.25 -3.34
C ILE A 12 -0.95 2.36 -2.35
N ASP A 13 -0.53 3.52 -2.85
CA ASP A 13 -0.14 4.66 -2.02
C ASP A 13 -1.35 5.18 -1.21
N GLU A 14 -2.53 5.26 -1.81
CA GLU A 14 -3.77 5.69 -1.13
C GLU A 14 -4.24 4.67 -0.08
N ALA A 15 -4.24 3.38 -0.41
CA ALA A 15 -4.60 2.33 0.54
C ALA A 15 -3.64 2.27 1.73
N ALA A 16 -2.34 2.43 1.46
CA ALA A 16 -1.31 2.51 2.48
C ALA A 16 -1.49 3.74 3.36
N ARG A 17 -1.75 4.91 2.76
CA ARG A 17 -2.00 6.16 3.49
C ARG A 17 -3.16 6.02 4.45
N ALA A 18 -4.30 5.51 3.98
CA ALA A 18 -5.48 5.30 4.82
C ALA A 18 -5.19 4.38 6.03
N VAL A 19 -4.42 3.31 5.82
CA VAL A 19 -4.08 2.36 6.89
C VAL A 19 -3.07 2.97 7.87
N PHE A 20 -2.02 3.63 7.38
CA PHE A 20 -1.03 4.27 8.24
C PHE A 20 -1.58 5.47 9.01
N LEU A 21 -2.53 6.23 8.44
CA LEU A 21 -3.21 7.31 9.17
C LEU A 21 -4.15 6.78 10.24
N ALA A 22 -4.80 5.63 10.01
CA ALA A 22 -5.74 5.04 10.97
C ALA A 22 -5.06 4.29 12.13
N GLN A 23 -4.02 3.51 11.83
CA GLN A 23 -3.37 2.60 12.80
C GLN A 23 -1.96 3.06 13.21
N GLY A 24 -1.42 4.09 12.55
CA GLY A 24 -0.06 4.56 12.77
C GLY A 24 1.02 3.72 12.06
N PRO A 25 2.31 3.99 12.37
CA PRO A 25 3.45 3.34 11.72
C PRO A 25 3.55 1.84 12.00
N SER A 26 2.91 1.35 13.06
CA SER A 26 2.89 -0.07 13.43
C SER A 26 1.93 -0.91 12.58
N ALA A 27 1.15 -0.29 11.68
CA ALA A 27 0.17 -0.99 10.87
C ALA A 27 0.78 -2.17 10.07
N PRO A 28 0.13 -3.33 10.03
CA PRO A 28 0.63 -4.48 9.29
C PRO A 28 0.43 -4.27 7.78
N LEU A 29 1.46 -4.56 6.97
CA LEU A 29 1.37 -4.53 5.50
C LEU A 29 0.31 -5.49 4.96
N GLN A 30 -0.03 -6.53 5.73
CA GLN A 30 -1.08 -7.48 5.42
C GLN A 30 -2.46 -6.79 5.28
N ASP A 31 -2.75 -5.76 6.07
CA ASP A 31 -4.05 -5.05 6.00
C ASP A 31 -4.17 -4.21 4.72
N ILE A 32 -3.05 -3.61 4.31
CA ILE A 32 -2.95 -2.87 3.04
C ILE A 32 -3.15 -3.83 1.87
N ALA A 33 -2.45 -4.98 1.89
CA ALA A 33 -2.55 -6.00 0.85
C ALA A 33 -3.97 -6.58 0.75
N LYS A 34 -4.63 -6.85 1.89
CA LYS A 34 -6.03 -7.29 1.95
C LYS A 34 -6.98 -6.27 1.32
N ARG A 35 -6.81 -4.97 1.60
CA ARG A 35 -7.60 -3.89 0.98
C ARG A 35 -7.47 -3.86 -0.54
N LEU A 36 -6.28 -4.16 -1.04
CA LEU A 36 -5.97 -4.15 -2.47
C LEU A 36 -6.29 -5.49 -3.18
N GLY A 37 -6.71 -6.52 -2.43
CA GLY A 37 -6.97 -7.85 -2.97
C GLY A 37 -5.71 -8.55 -3.50
N ILE A 38 -4.53 -8.22 -2.97
CA ILE A 38 -3.24 -8.82 -3.34
C ILE A 38 -2.57 -9.48 -2.15
N SER A 39 -1.55 -10.31 -2.41
CA SER A 39 -0.72 -10.87 -1.35
C SER A 39 0.25 -9.81 -0.80
N GLN A 40 0.64 -9.95 0.47
CA GLN A 40 1.68 -9.11 1.07
C GLN A 40 3.00 -9.21 0.28
N ALA A 41 3.34 -10.39 -0.22
CA ALA A 41 4.52 -10.59 -1.06
C ALA A 41 4.42 -9.77 -2.36
N ALA A 42 3.27 -9.75 -3.04
CA ALA A 42 3.07 -8.95 -4.24
C ALA A 42 3.12 -7.44 -3.96
N LEU A 43 2.61 -7.00 -2.82
CA LEU A 43 2.74 -5.62 -2.35
C LEU A 43 4.22 -5.25 -2.15
N LEU A 44 4.97 -6.04 -1.38
CA LEU A 44 6.39 -5.85 -1.13
C LEU A 44 7.23 -5.89 -2.42
N HIS A 45 6.90 -6.75 -3.36
CA HIS A 45 7.59 -6.83 -4.65
C HIS A 45 7.48 -5.54 -5.49
N ARG A 46 6.43 -4.74 -5.25
CA ARG A 46 6.20 -3.46 -5.93
C ARG A 46 6.80 -2.27 -5.17
N VAL A 47 6.65 -2.26 -3.85
CA VAL A 47 7.02 -1.11 -3.02
C VAL A 47 8.42 -1.23 -2.40
N GLY A 48 9.00 -2.43 -2.42
CA GLY A 48 10.26 -2.76 -1.77
C GLY A 48 10.09 -3.04 -0.28
N THR A 49 10.03 -1.98 0.53
CA THR A 49 9.98 -2.07 2.00
C THR A 49 8.81 -1.29 2.59
N LYS A 50 8.53 -1.54 3.87
CA LYS A 50 7.49 -0.81 4.61
C LYS A 50 7.83 0.68 4.71
N GLU A 51 9.10 1.00 4.96
CA GLU A 51 9.61 2.37 5.10
C GLU A 51 9.48 3.12 3.77
N ALA A 52 9.79 2.46 2.65
CA ALA A 52 9.61 3.02 1.32
C ALA A 52 8.14 3.32 1.01
N LEU A 53 7.24 2.38 1.35
CA LEU A 53 5.80 2.56 1.21
C LEU A 53 5.27 3.69 2.10
N MET A 54 5.68 3.74 3.37
CA MET A 54 5.30 4.84 4.28
C MET A 54 5.77 6.19 3.74
N SER A 55 7.01 6.27 3.26
CA SER A 55 7.57 7.49 2.70
C SER A 55 6.83 7.94 1.44
N ARG A 56 6.33 7.01 0.61
CA ARG A 56 5.48 7.32 -0.55
C ARG A 56 4.08 7.75 -0.13
N ALA A 57 3.42 6.97 0.73
CA ALA A 57 2.04 7.16 1.13
C ALA A 57 1.80 8.41 1.99
N LEU A 58 2.79 8.80 2.81
CA LEU A 58 2.71 9.96 3.70
C LEU A 58 3.35 11.22 3.10
N ARG A 59 3.93 11.13 1.90
CA ARG A 59 4.46 12.31 1.21
C ARG A 59 3.29 13.26 0.91
N PRO A 60 3.38 14.55 1.28
CA PRO A 60 2.36 15.52 0.91
C PRO A 60 2.32 15.66 -0.61
N VAL A 61 1.13 15.54 -1.20
CA VAL A 61 0.93 15.79 -2.64
C VAL A 61 1.14 17.29 -2.84
N PRO A 62 2.07 17.72 -3.72
CA PRO A 62 2.23 19.14 -4.01
C PRO A 62 0.93 19.73 -4.58
N PRO A 63 0.63 21.00 -4.30
CA PRO A 63 -0.61 21.66 -4.74
C PRO A 63 -0.73 21.77 -6.25
#